data_AF-G8ZW98-F1
#
_entry.id   AF-G8ZW98-F1
#
_cell.length_a   1.000
_cell.length_b   1.000
_cell.length_c   1.000
_cell.angle_alpha   90.00
_cell.angle_beta   90.00
_cell.angle_gamma   90.00
#
_symmetry.space_group_name_H-M   'P 1'
#
loop_
_entity.id
_entity.type
_entity.pdbx_description
1 polymer ?
#
loop_
_entity_poly.entity_id
_entity_poly.type
_entity_poly.pdbx_seq_one_letter_code
_entity_poly.pdbx_strand_id
1 'polypeptide(L)' 'MMADMCPDCGDFLTKCLIQQNYAMVLCPNLRCGYPFNQNETSENVVYVEESEVLEVAKQRLSKS' A
#
# COMPACT_ATOMS: atom_id res chain seq x y z
N MET A 1 -4.09 -15.31 0.93
CA MET A 1 -4.76 -13.99 0.95
C MET A 1 -4.91 -13.58 2.40
N MET A 2 -3.89 -12.97 2.99
CA MET A 2 -3.90 -12.56 4.40
C MET A 2 -2.97 -11.35 4.52
N ALA A 3 -3.55 -10.14 4.38
CA ALA A 3 -3.10 -8.88 4.99
C ALA A 3 -3.91 -7.70 4.42
N ASP A 4 -5.25 -7.73 4.50
CA ASP A 4 -6.04 -6.53 4.18
C ASP A 4 -6.21 -5.62 5.40
N MET A 5 -5.96 -6.12 6.62
CA MET A 5 -6.09 -5.36 7.86
C MET A 5 -4.72 -5.11 8.50
N CYS A 6 -4.56 -3.89 9.00
CA CYS A 6 -3.40 -3.44 9.74
C CYS A 6 -3.32 -4.22 11.06
N PRO A 7 -2.19 -4.86 11.38
CA PRO A 7 -2.04 -5.62 12.63
C PRO A 7 -2.10 -4.74 13.88
N ASP A 8 -1.79 -3.45 13.75
CA ASP A 8 -1.63 -2.55 14.89
C ASP A 8 -2.92 -1.80 15.25
N CYS A 9 -3.75 -1.44 14.27
CA CYS A 9 -4.97 -0.66 14.50
C CYS A 9 -6.24 -1.24 13.87
N GLY A 10 -6.13 -2.31 13.08
CA GLY A 10 -7.28 -2.95 12.42
C GLY A 10 -7.82 -2.23 11.19
N ASP A 11 -7.28 -1.05 10.82
CA ASP A 11 -7.68 -0.35 9.59
C ASP A 11 -7.25 -1.11 8.33
N PHE A 12 -7.90 -0.83 7.20
CA PHE A 12 -7.51 -1.43 5.93
C PHE A 12 -6.15 -0.92 5.46
N LEU A 13 -5.26 -1.85 5.12
CA LEU A 13 -3.97 -1.53 4.52
C LEU A 13 -4.16 -1.04 3.08
N THR A 14 -3.23 -0.20 2.62
CA THR A 14 -3.22 0.35 1.27
C THR A 14 -1.85 0.17 0.65
N LYS A 15 -1.83 -0.09 -0.67
CA LYS A 15 -0.60 -0.05 -1.46
C LYS A 15 -0.28 1.39 -1.87
N CYS A 16 0.89 1.86 -1.48
CA CYS A 16 1.44 3.15 -1.90
C CYS A 16 2.59 2.92 -2.89
N LEU A 17 2.46 3.40 -4.12
CA LEU A 17 3.52 3.27 -5.13
C LEU A 17 4.75 4.11 -4.72
N ILE A 18 5.90 3.47 -4.53
CA ILE A 18 7.15 4.13 -4.12
C ILE A 18 8.20 4.16 -5.23
N GLN A 19 8.12 3.21 -6.18
CA GLN A 19 8.96 3.14 -7.38
C GLN A 19 8.12 2.56 -8.55
N GLN A 20 8.71 2.52 -9.75
CA GLN A 20 8.00 2.21 -11.00
C GLN A 20 7.15 0.93 -10.96
N ASN A 21 7.65 -0.14 -10.31
CA ASN A 21 6.94 -1.42 -10.15
C ASN A 21 6.96 -1.92 -8.70
N TYR A 22 7.15 -1.02 -7.74
CA TYR A 22 7.15 -1.39 -6.32
C TYR A 22 6.23 -0.47 -5.54
N ALA A 23 5.36 -1.09 -4.76
CA ALA A 23 4.52 -0.41 -3.79
C ALA A 23 4.87 -0.87 -2.38
N MET A 24 4.71 0.02 -1.42
CA MET A 24 4.75 -0.28 -0.01
C MET A 24 3.33 -0.49 0.50
N VAL A 25 3.08 -1.60 1.18
CA VAL A 25 1.85 -1.84 1.93
C VAL A 25 1.94 -1.09 3.24
N LEU A 26 1.04 -0.14 3.47
CA LEU A 26 1.04 0.69 4.68
C LEU A 26 -0.35 0.98 5.20
N CYS A 27 -0.41 1.37 6.47
CA CYS A 27 -1.64 1.82 7.08
C CYS A 27 -1.90 3.29 6.72
N PRO A 28 -3.08 3.65 6.18
CA PRO A 28 -3.42 5.04 5.86
C PRO A 28 -3.63 5.89 7.12
N ASN A 29 -3.76 5.27 8.29
CA ASN A 29 -3.89 5.97 9.56
C ASN A 29 -2.55 6.56 9.99
N LEU A 30 -2.43 7.89 9.84
CA LEU A 30 -1.22 8.65 10.17
C LEU A 30 -0.78 8.51 11.63
N ARG A 31 -1.67 8.09 12.55
CA ARG A 31 -1.33 7.86 13.96
C ARG A 31 -0.81 6.44 14.22
N CYS A 32 -1.05 5.49 13.32
CA CYS A 32 -0.62 4.10 13.47
C CYS A 32 0.87 3.95 13.15
N GLY A 33 1.30 4.50 12.02
CA GLY A 33 2.71 4.43 11.59
C GLY A 33 3.15 3.09 11.00
N TYR A 34 2.26 2.11 10.82
CA TYR A 34 2.59 0.85 10.14
C TYR A 34 2.93 1.08 8.66
N PRO A 35 4.02 0.51 8.12
CA PRO A 35 4.97 -0.43 8.75
C PRO A 35 6.25 0.21 9.30
N PHE A 36 6.33 1.54 9.34
CA PHE A 36 7.53 2.29 9.76
C PHE A 36 7.79 2.24 11.26
N ASN A 37 6.79 1.88 12.04
CA ASN A 37 6.92 1.57 13.46
C ASN A 37 7.53 0.17 13.72
N GLN A 38 7.87 -0.58 12.68
CA GLN A 38 8.52 -1.89 12.77
C GLN A 38 9.97 -1.85 12.30
N ASN A 39 10.81 -2.75 12.84
CA ASN A 39 12.23 -2.84 12.51
C ASN A 39 12.50 -3.29 11.06
N GLU A 40 11.56 -4.01 10.43
CA GLU A 40 11.72 -4.61 9.10
C GLU A 40 10.68 -4.07 8.11
N THR A 41 10.91 -2.84 7.63
CA THR A 41 9.98 -2.16 6.71
C THR A 41 10.05 -2.73 5.28
N SER A 42 11.16 -3.36 4.90
CA SER A 42 11.40 -3.89 3.55
C SER A 42 10.47 -5.05 3.18
N GLU A 43 9.99 -5.81 4.15
CA GLU A 43 9.07 -6.93 3.93
C GLU A 43 7.68 -6.47 3.44
N ASN A 44 7.37 -5.18 3.62
CA ASN A 44 6.12 -4.58 3.18
C ASN A 44 6.24 -3.97 1.76
N VAL A 45 7.39 -4.12 1.09
CA VAL A 45 7.56 -3.72 -0.30
C VAL A 45 7.15 -4.88 -1.20
N VAL A 46 6.14 -4.64 -2.03
CA VAL A 46 5.59 -5.61 -2.97
C VAL A 46 5.82 -5.15 -4.40
N TYR A 47 6.09 -6.11 -5.28
CA TYR A 47 6.08 -5.85 -6.72
C TYR A 47 4.64 -5.61 -7.18
N VAL A 48 4.46 -4.64 -8.07
CA VAL A 48 3.18 -4.29 -8.68
C VAL A 48 3.35 -4.32 -10.18
N GLU A 49 2.45 -5.01 -10.88
CA GLU A 49 2.45 -5.03 -12.34
C GLU A 49 2.04 -3.67 -12.91
N GLU A 50 2.63 -3.28 -14.04
CA GLU A 50 2.30 -2.03 -14.73
C GLU A 50 0.80 -1.95 -15.10
N SER A 51 0.17 -3.09 -15.41
CA SER A 51 -1.26 -3.23 -15.65
C SER A 51 -2.11 -2.74 -14.47
N GLU A 52 -1.76 -3.13 -13.23
CA GLU A 52 -2.43 -2.71 -11.99
C GLU A 52 -2.27 -1.20 -11.79
N VAL A 53 -1.07 -0.65 -12.03
CA VAL A 53 -0.80 0.80 -11.94
C VAL A 53 -1.66 1.58 -12.94
N LEU A 54 -1.72 1.12 -14.19
CA LEU A 54 -2.51 1.75 -15.25
C LEU A 54 -4.01 1.69 -14.96
N GLU A 55 -4.50 0.59 -14.39
CA GLU A 55 -5.90 0.47 -14.00
C GLU A 55 -6.28 1.49 -12.93
N VAL A 56 -5.49 1.59 -11.86
CA VAL A 56 -5.70 2.56 -10.78
C VAL A 56 -5.63 3.99 -11.31
N ALA A 57 -4.70 4.28 -12.23
CA ALA A 57 -4.59 5.59 -12.87
C ALA A 57 -5.85 5.94 -13.69
N LYS A 58 -6.38 4.99 -14.48
CA LYS A 58 -7.64 5.17 -15.23
C LYS A 58 -8.81 5.43 -14.30
N GLN A 59 -8.93 4.67 -13.20
CA GLN A 59 -10.01 4.85 -12.23
C GLN A 59 -9.99 6.26 -11.61
N ARG A 60 -8.81 6.80 -11.30
CA ARG A 60 -8.66 8.17 -10.77
C ARG A 60 -9.11 9.23 -11.79
N LEU A 61 -8.71 9.07 -13.04
CA LEU A 61 -9.09 9.99 -14.12
C LEU A 61 -10.59 9.92 -14.44
N SER A 62 -11.21 8.75 -14.34
CA SER A 62 -12.65 8.57 -14.62
C SER A 62 -13.60 9.14 -13.54
N LYS A 63 -13.06 9.44 -12.34
CA LYS A 63 -13.82 10.03 -11.23
C LYS A 63 -13.72 11.56 -11.19
N SER A 64 -13.13 12.17 -12.22
CA SER A 64 -12.90 13.61 -12.32
C SER A 64 -13.83 14.31 -13.29
#